data_AF-A0A931RGD0-F1
#
_entry.id   AF-A0A931RGD0-F1
#
_cell.length_a   1.000
_cell.length_b   1.000
_cell.length_c   1.000
_cell.angle_alpha   90.00
_cell.angle_beta   90.00
_cell.angle_gamma   90.00
#
_symmetry.space_group_name_H-M   'P 1'
#
loop_
_entity.id
_entity.type
_entity.pdbx_description
1 polymer ?
#
loop_
_entity_poly.entity_id
_entity_poly.type
_entity_poly.pdbx_seq_one_letter_code
_entity_poly.pdbx_strand_id
1 'polypeptide(L)'
;MRKHFIIFFLDDFHRGAVNHVVHFIGFTILGYGLGKPSLFLIIVSPFIMELGHLYNYFRGIHKEHALKIIPLQLIAWIIFVLVGYWIAKSFDNLL
;
A
#
# COMPACT_ATOMS: atom_id res chain seq x y z
N MET A 1 -0.13 21.47 -14.92
CA MET A 1 0.41 20.88 -13.67
C MET A 1 -0.37 19.67 -13.11
N ARG A 2 -1.60 19.32 -13.54
CA ARG A 2 -2.37 18.20 -12.92
C ARG A 2 -2.12 16.79 -13.50
N LYS A 3 -1.64 16.66 -14.75
CA LYS A 3 -1.40 15.35 -15.38
C LYS A 3 -0.15 14.61 -14.89
N HIS A 4 0.76 15.28 -14.16
CA HIS A 4 2.01 14.65 -13.71
C HIS A 4 1.89 13.94 -12.36
N PHE A 5 0.92 14.32 -11.52
CA PHE A 5 0.85 13.80 -10.14
C PHE A 5 0.31 12.37 -10.05
N ILE A 6 -0.67 12.00 -10.89
CA ILE A 6 -1.22 10.63 -10.92
C ILE A 6 -0.20 9.66 -11.53
N ILE A 7 0.47 10.07 -12.61
CA ILE A 7 1.53 9.27 -13.25
C ILE A 7 2.69 9.09 -12.27
N PHE A 8 3.06 10.16 -11.57
CA PHE A 8 4.06 10.08 -10.50
C PHE A 8 3.65 9.09 -9.40
N PHE A 9 2.40 9.13 -8.93
CA PHE A 9 1.91 8.20 -7.90
C PHE A 9 1.89 6.74 -8.39
N LEU A 10 1.41 6.48 -9.60
CA LEU A 10 1.21 5.12 -10.10
C LEU A 10 2.49 4.47 -10.63
N ASP A 11 3.37 5.23 -11.27
CA ASP A 11 4.59 4.71 -11.89
C ASP A 11 5.82 5.08 -11.06
N ASP A 12 6.22 6.36 -11.09
CA ASP A 12 7.50 6.81 -10.52
C ASP A 12 7.66 6.49 -9.02
N PHE A 13 6.60 6.63 -8.24
CA PHE A 13 6.60 6.37 -6.80
C PHE A 13 6.74 4.89 -6.45
N HIS A 14 6.28 4.01 -7.35
CA HIS A 14 6.37 2.58 -7.19
C HIS A 14 7.63 1.97 -7.83
N ARG A 15 8.45 2.76 -8.51
CA ARG A 15 9.65 2.27 -9.20
C ARG A 15 10.63 1.56 -8.27
N GLY A 16 11.44 0.71 -8.88
CA GLY A 16 12.55 0.02 -8.22
C GLY A 16 12.19 -1.40 -7.79
N ALA A 17 13.10 -2.33 -8.07
CA ALA A 17 12.89 -3.75 -7.80
C ALA A 17 12.60 -4.04 -6.32
N VAL A 18 13.29 -3.36 -5.40
CA VAL A 18 13.06 -3.55 -3.95
C VAL A 18 11.66 -3.11 -3.55
N ASN A 19 11.20 -1.94 -4.03
CA ASN A 19 9.85 -1.48 -3.73
C ASN A 19 8.78 -2.44 -4.29
N HIS A 20 8.96 -2.95 -5.51
CA HIS A 20 8.07 -3.97 -6.08
C HIS A 20 8.05 -5.27 -5.28
N VAL A 21 9.23 -5.77 -4.84
CA VAL A 21 9.33 -6.98 -4.02
C VAL A 21 8.61 -6.79 -2.69
N VAL A 22 8.82 -5.66 -2.02
CA VAL A 22 8.15 -5.34 -0.75
C VAL A 22 6.63 -5.23 -0.93
N HIS A 23 6.17 -4.60 -2.01
CA HIS A 23 4.74 -4.56 -2.36
C HIS A 23 4.17 -5.95 -2.59
N PHE A 24 4.87 -6.81 -3.33
CA PHE A 24 4.44 -8.18 -3.57
C PHE A 24 4.29 -8.98 -2.27
N ILE A 25 5.24 -8.84 -1.34
CA ILE A 25 5.13 -9.45 0.00
C ILE A 25 3.91 -8.90 0.73
N GLY A 26 3.72 -7.57 0.75
CA GLY A 26 2.57 -6.93 1.36
C GLY A 26 1.24 -7.45 0.79
N PHE A 27 1.10 -7.54 -0.54
CA PHE A 27 -0.10 -8.05 -1.20
C PHE A 27 -0.35 -9.53 -0.89
N THR A 28 0.71 -10.33 -0.75
CA THR A 28 0.60 -11.73 -0.35
C THR A 28 0.07 -11.86 1.07
N ILE A 29 0.58 -11.06 2.02
CA ILE A 29 0.10 -11.01 3.41
C ILE A 29 -1.37 -10.56 3.45
N LEU A 30 -1.73 -9.54 2.67
CA LEU A 30 -3.11 -9.08 2.55
C LEU A 30 -4.02 -10.19 2.04
N GLY A 31 -3.67 -10.83 0.92
CA GLY A 31 -4.47 -11.89 0.33
C GLY A 31 -4.71 -13.04 1.31
N TYR A 32 -3.69 -13.41 2.08
CA TYR A 32 -3.83 -14.39 3.15
C TYR A 32 -4.72 -13.88 4.30
N GLY A 33 -4.59 -12.62 4.71
CA GLY A 33 -5.45 -11.98 5.72
C GLY A 33 -6.91 -11.81 5.31
N LEU A 34 -7.19 -11.70 4.00
CA LEU A 34 -8.54 -11.70 3.45
C LEU A 34 -9.12 -13.12 3.37
N GLY A 35 -8.31 -14.11 2.94
CA GLY A 35 -8.73 -15.52 2.86
C GLY A 35 -8.90 -16.19 4.22
N LYS A 36 -8.17 -15.73 5.24
CA LYS A 36 -8.40 -16.03 6.65
C LYS A 36 -8.67 -14.71 7.38
N PRO A 37 -9.94 -14.25 7.43
CA PRO A 37 -10.36 -12.93 7.92
C PRO A 37 -9.60 -12.46 9.18
N SER A 38 -8.47 -11.81 8.98
CA SER A 38 -7.53 -11.43 10.02
C SER A 38 -7.25 -9.95 9.91
N LEU A 39 -7.93 -9.18 10.75
CA LEU A 39 -7.75 -7.73 10.82
C LEU A 39 -6.28 -7.34 11.03
N PHE A 40 -5.54 -8.12 11.84
CA PHE A 40 -4.11 -7.91 12.06
C PHE A 40 -3.31 -7.95 10.74
N LEU A 41 -3.55 -8.96 9.90
CA LEU A 41 -2.84 -9.11 8.63
C LEU A 41 -3.28 -8.07 7.60
N ILE A 42 -4.56 -7.68 7.63
CA ILE A 42 -5.10 -6.59 6.79
C ILE A 42 -4.45 -5.25 7.16
N ILE A 43 -4.17 -4.97 8.43
CA ILE A 43 -3.50 -3.74 8.87
C ILE A 43 -1.98 -3.79 8.63
N VAL A 44 -1.34 -4.93 8.89
CA VAL A 44 0.12 -5.07 8.72
C VAL A 44 0.52 -5.05 7.25
N SER A 45 -0.30 -5.57 6.34
CA SER A 45 0.03 -5.61 4.92
C SER A 45 0.33 -4.23 4.28
N PRO A 46 -0.50 -3.18 4.41
CA PRO A 46 -0.17 -1.86 3.86
C PRO A 46 1.02 -1.21 4.59
N PHE A 47 1.29 -1.59 5.85
CA PHE A 47 2.52 -1.19 6.55
C PHE A 47 3.77 -1.77 5.92
N ILE A 48 3.74 -3.06 5.56
CA ILE A 48 4.86 -3.67 4.84
C ILE A 48 5.06 -2.98 3.49
N MET A 49 3.99 -2.70 2.73
CA MET A 49 4.08 -2.00 1.44
C MET A 49 4.75 -0.61 1.59
N GLU A 50 4.42 0.12 2.64
CA GLU A 50 4.98 1.44 2.94
C GLU A 50 6.50 1.42 3.16
N LEU A 51 7.07 0.30 3.63
CA LEU A 51 8.52 0.15 3.76
C LEU A 51 9.24 0.19 2.40
N GLY A 52 8.58 -0.22 1.32
CA GLY A 52 9.12 -0.11 -0.03
C GLY A 52 9.21 1.35 -0.49
N HIS A 53 8.18 2.14 -0.19
CA HIS A 53 8.17 3.57 -0.46
C HIS A 53 9.23 4.30 0.38
N LEU A 54 9.35 3.92 1.64
CA LEU A 54 10.38 4.45 2.55
C LEU A 54 11.79 4.09 2.05
N TYR A 55 11.99 2.89 1.51
CA TYR A 55 13.26 2.51 0.88
C TYR A 55 13.59 3.43 -0.31
N ASN A 56 12.63 3.70 -1.20
CA ASN A 56 12.81 4.62 -2.32
C ASN A 56 13.19 6.03 -1.84
N TYR A 57 12.53 6.50 -0.76
CA TYR A 57 12.84 7.77 -0.14
C TYR A 57 14.30 7.86 0.35
N PHE A 58 14.77 6.86 1.11
CA PHE A 58 16.14 6.82 1.61
C PHE A 58 17.19 6.69 0.51
N ARG A 59 16.86 6.04 -0.60
CA ARG A 59 17.72 5.94 -1.79
C ARG A 59 17.77 7.22 -2.63
N GLY A 60 17.04 8.27 -2.25
CA GLY A 60 17.01 9.54 -2.97
C GLY A 60 16.19 9.50 -4.25
N ILE A 61 15.43 8.43 -4.47
CA ILE A 61 14.53 8.29 -5.60
C ILE A 61 13.32 9.20 -5.33
N HIS A 62 13.21 10.31 -6.07
CA HIS A 62 12.09 11.26 -6.00
C HIS A 62 11.90 12.03 -4.67
N LYS A 63 13.00 12.40 -3.99
CA LYS A 63 12.99 13.17 -2.72
C LYS A 63 12.09 14.42 -2.72
N GLU A 64 12.02 15.13 -3.83
CA GLU A 64 11.29 16.41 -3.98
C GLU A 64 9.76 16.24 -4.04
N HIS A 65 9.30 15.01 -4.30
CA HIS A 65 7.87 14.67 -4.40
C HIS A 65 7.41 13.74 -3.28
N ALA A 66 8.32 13.08 -2.57
CA ALA A 66 8.01 12.13 -1.51
C ALA A 66 7.14 12.72 -0.38
N LEU A 67 7.45 13.91 0.13
CA LEU A 67 6.64 14.51 1.20
C LEU A 67 5.23 14.91 0.73
N LYS A 68 5.06 15.20 -0.57
CA LYS A 68 3.78 15.61 -1.16
C LYS A 68 2.82 14.42 -1.33
N ILE A 69 3.34 13.20 -1.25
CA ILE A 69 2.57 11.97 -1.47
C ILE A 69 2.05 11.37 -0.15
N ILE A 70 2.64 11.72 0.98
CA ILE A 70 2.26 11.24 2.32
C ILE A 70 0.75 11.39 2.58
N PRO A 71 0.08 12.53 2.30
CA PRO A 71 -1.36 12.63 2.50
C PRO A 71 -2.15 11.61 1.67
N LEU A 72 -1.72 11.36 0.43
CA LEU A 72 -2.36 10.39 -0.45
C LEU A 72 -2.09 8.95 0.01
N GLN A 73 -0.90 8.66 0.52
CA GLN A 73 -0.56 7.36 1.11
C GLN A 73 -1.42 7.07 2.35
N LEU A 74 -1.58 8.04 3.25
CA LEU A 74 -2.43 7.90 4.43
C LEU A 74 -3.89 7.66 4.03
N ILE A 75 -4.41 8.40 3.04
CA ILE A 75 -5.76 8.18 2.51
C ILE A 75 -5.88 6.79 1.89
N ALA A 76 -4.91 6.38 1.07
CA ALA A 76 -4.89 5.07 0.46
C ALA A 76 -4.89 3.97 1.51
N TRP A 77 -4.07 4.10 2.56
CA TRP A 77 -4.01 3.19 3.72
C TRP A 77 -5.37 3.05 4.41
N ILE A 78 -6.03 4.17 4.72
CA ILE A 78 -7.34 4.17 5.38
C ILE A 78 -8.36 3.44 4.50
N ILE A 79 -8.40 3.76 3.20
CA ILE A 79 -9.28 3.09 2.24
C ILE A 79 -8.97 1.60 2.21
N PHE A 80 -7.69 1.23 2.17
CA PHE A 80 -7.23 -0.15 2.08
C PHE A 80 -7.66 -0.97 3.30
N VAL A 81 -7.50 -0.44 4.51
CA VAL A 81 -7.91 -1.10 5.76
C VAL A 81 -9.43 -1.21 5.84
N LEU A 82 -10.17 -0.14 5.52
CA LEU A 82 -11.63 -0.15 5.57
C LEU A 82 -12.24 -1.14 4.57
N VAL A 83 -11.76 -1.13 3.33
CA VAL A 83 -12.20 -2.04 2.28
C VAL A 83 -11.79 -3.47 2.63
N GLY A 84 -10.54 -3.68 3.06
CA GLY A 84 -10.06 -5.00 3.47
C GLY A 84 -10.87 -5.58 4.63
N TYR A 85 -11.17 -4.77 5.65
CA TYR A 85 -12.03 -5.16 6.76
C TYR A 85 -13.45 -5.49 6.31
N TRP A 86 -14.06 -4.66 5.46
CA TRP A 86 -15.39 -4.91 4.93
C TRP A 86 -15.45 -6.21 4.10
N ILE A 87 -14.44 -6.47 3.26
CA ILE A 87 -14.33 -7.71 2.49
C ILE A 87 -14.24 -8.91 3.45
N ALA A 88 -13.34 -8.86 4.43
CA ALA A 88 -13.17 -9.93 5.41
C ALA A 88 -14.47 -10.23 6.17
N LYS A 89 -15.18 -9.19 6.62
CA LYS A 89 -16.47 -9.33 7.31
C LYS A 89 -17.56 -9.89 6.38
N SER A 90 -17.54 -9.55 5.10
CA SER A 90 -18.47 -10.08 4.10
C SER A 90 -18.32 -11.59 3.93
N PHE A 91 -17.08 -12.11 3.97
CA PHE A 91 -16.84 -13.56 3.92
C PHE A 91 -17.25 -14.29 5.19
N ASP A 92 -17.05 -13.69 6.38
CA ASP A 92 -17.51 -14.28 7.65
C ASP A 92 -19.04 -14.39 7.74
N ASN A 93 -19.81 -13.58 6.99
CA ASN A 93 -21.27 -13.65 6.97
C ASN A 93 -21.81 -14.64 5.92
N LEU A 94 -20.94 -15.24 5.09
CA LEU A 94 -21.30 -16.15 4.00
C LEU A 94 -21.01 -17.63 4.31
N LEU A 95 -20.30 -17.91 5.41
CA LEU A 95 -19.95 -19.25 5.92
C LEU A 95 -20.67 -19.53 7.24
#